data_AF-A0A1Z5HQ22-F1
#
_entry.id   AF-A0A1Z5HQ22-F1
#
_cell.length_a   1.000
_cell.length_b   1.000
_cell.length_c   1.000
_cell.angle_alpha   90.00
_cell.angle_beta   90.00
_cell.angle_gamma   90.00
#
_symmetry.space_group_name_H-M   'P 1'
#
loop_
_entity.id
_entity.type
_entity.pdbx_description
1 polymer ?
#
loop_
_entity_poly.entity_id
_entity_poly.type
_entity_poly.pdbx_seq_one_letter_code
_entity_poly.pdbx_strand_id
1 'polypeptide(L)'
;MFKKLVKLSLVIALVFVLFAGQVLAGDVLHRLTHGDQYALILGSVLEVNEGEIEVEVKKILSGRKTPSRVAVELGNYPLTFDLKRGDHVIISVDRFNKQFTVKWGIFKVSSDDYSTLEIIDSDLYPGDLAALQHYINSGGNDNDFVSINGRTYLRNPDGTLAQIYPPTGRGMGNSKDQTEKKLEPMGYKDKMFLASWLNFIIYGAIIVFVIKSFQEILRTKSVVLVKPLLYALVIAVLLSVQGMILNGINGDKTIIYAFWLKAGVALLIGLILELSLIVKKKFFGNE
;
A
#
# COMPACT_ATOMS: atom_id res chain seq x y z
N MET A 1 19.22 -25.97 27.65
CA MET A 1 18.55 -24.64 27.69
C MET A 1 18.42 -24.03 26.29
N PHE A 2 19.52 -23.91 25.53
CA PHE A 2 19.56 -23.33 24.17
C PHE A 2 18.52 -23.86 23.17
N LYS A 3 18.30 -25.19 23.09
CA LYS A 3 17.30 -25.79 22.20
C LYS A 3 15.85 -25.36 22.49
N LYS A 4 15.53 -24.97 23.73
CA LYS A 4 14.21 -24.46 24.11
C LYS A 4 14.02 -23.00 23.66
N LEU A 5 15.09 -22.19 23.74
CA LEU A 5 15.08 -20.79 23.29
C LEU A 5 14.92 -20.67 21.77
N VAL A 6 15.60 -21.52 20.99
CA VAL A 6 15.46 -21.53 19.52
C VAL A 6 14.04 -21.93 19.08
N LYS A 7 13.42 -22.92 19.74
CA LYS A 7 12.03 -23.29 19.45
C LYS A 7 11.06 -22.15 19.78
N LEU A 8 11.28 -21.46 20.90
CA LEU A 8 10.46 -20.33 21.30
C LEU A 8 10.57 -19.16 20.30
N SER A 9 11.78 -18.84 19.83
CA SER A 9 11.96 -17.76 18.84
C SER A 9 11.28 -18.08 17.50
N LEU A 10 11.30 -19.34 17.08
CA LEU A 10 10.67 -19.80 15.84
C LEU A 10 9.14 -19.73 15.91
N VAL A 11 8.57 -20.09 17.06
CA VAL A 11 7.12 -19.94 17.33
C VAL A 11 6.73 -18.46 17.34
N ILE A 12 7.51 -17.60 18.00
CA ILE A 12 7.25 -16.15 18.01
C ILE A 12 7.31 -15.57 16.60
N ALA A 13 8.34 -15.90 15.81
CA ALA A 13 8.45 -15.45 14.43
C ALA A 13 7.27 -15.92 13.55
N LEU A 14 6.84 -17.18 13.71
CA LEU A 14 5.67 -17.72 13.01
C LEU A 14 4.39 -16.98 13.38
N VAL A 15 4.20 -16.70 14.67
CA VAL A 15 3.08 -15.88 15.17
C VAL A 15 3.14 -14.49 14.51
N PHE A 16 4.28 -13.80 14.48
CA PHE A 16 4.41 -12.50 13.81
C PHE A 16 4.11 -12.54 12.30
N VAL A 17 4.42 -13.64 11.60
CA VAL A 17 4.06 -13.81 10.18
C VAL A 17 2.57 -14.03 10.00
N LEU A 18 1.92 -14.79 10.89
CA LEU A 18 0.47 -15.01 10.86
C LEU A 18 -0.32 -13.76 11.26
N PHE A 19 0.26 -12.88 12.07
CA PHE A 19 -0.31 -11.60 12.48
C PHE A 19 0.15 -10.42 11.62
N ALA A 20 0.98 -10.64 10.60
CA ALA A 20 1.24 -9.63 9.58
C ALA A 20 -0.04 -9.46 8.76
N GLY A 21 -0.91 -8.54 9.22
CA GLY A 21 -2.17 -8.23 8.57
C GLY A 21 -1.99 -7.89 7.09
N GLN A 22 -3.07 -8.06 6.32
CA GLN A 22 -3.09 -7.60 4.93
C GLN A 22 -2.91 -6.09 4.92
N VAL A 23 -1.69 -5.62 4.63
CA VAL A 23 -1.46 -4.23 4.26
C VAL A 23 -2.06 -4.09 2.87
N LEU A 24 -3.34 -3.71 2.83
CA LEU A 24 -4.00 -3.31 1.60
C LEU A 24 -3.23 -2.09 1.10
N ALA A 25 -2.49 -2.25 0.00
CA ALA A 25 -1.96 -1.12 -0.75
C ALA A 25 -3.17 -0.34 -1.27
N GLY A 26 -3.64 0.60 -0.46
CA GLY A 26 -4.77 1.45 -0.81
C GLY A 26 -4.38 2.28 -2.02
N ASP A 27 -5.06 2.03 -3.13
CA ASP A 27 -5.02 2.88 -4.32
C ASP A 27 -5.34 4.33 -3.92
N VAL A 28 -4.81 5.30 -4.65
CA VAL A 28 -5.04 6.73 -4.46
C VAL A 28 -6.54 7.02 -4.36
N LEU A 29 -7.36 6.37 -5.20
CA LEU A 29 -8.82 6.46 -5.12
C LEU A 29 -9.37 6.06 -3.75
N HIS A 30 -8.93 4.92 -3.20
CA HIS A 30 -9.39 4.47 -1.88
C HIS A 30 -8.98 5.46 -0.80
N ARG A 31 -7.74 5.96 -0.84
CA ARG A 31 -7.24 6.94 0.14
C ARG A 31 -8.06 8.22 0.12
N LEU A 32 -8.33 8.76 -1.07
CA LEU A 32 -9.17 9.94 -1.28
C LEU A 32 -10.60 9.77 -0.73
N THR A 33 -11.20 8.59 -0.93
CA THR A 33 -12.62 8.32 -0.64
C THR A 33 -12.88 7.81 0.79
N HIS A 34 -11.85 7.35 1.50
CA HIS A 34 -11.96 6.77 2.85
C HIS A 34 -11.36 7.65 3.96
N GLY A 35 -10.98 8.89 3.64
CA GLY A 35 -10.53 9.86 4.64
C GLY A 35 -9.12 9.59 5.18
N ASP A 36 -8.22 9.06 4.35
CA ASP A 36 -6.79 8.93 4.68
C ASP A 36 -6.04 10.27 4.59
N GLN A 37 -6.76 11.39 4.76
CA GLN A 37 -6.28 12.76 4.71
C GLN A 37 -6.91 13.57 5.84
N TYR A 38 -6.37 14.76 6.13
CA TYR A 38 -7.00 15.65 7.10
C TYR A 38 -8.37 16.11 6.59
N ALA A 39 -8.45 16.53 5.32
CA ALA A 39 -9.69 16.87 4.65
C ALA A 39 -9.58 16.71 3.12
N LEU A 40 -10.70 16.38 2.48
CA LEU A 40 -10.87 16.56 1.04
C LEU A 40 -11.75 17.79 0.82
N ILE A 41 -11.18 18.82 0.22
CA ILE A 41 -11.77 20.15 0.12
C ILE A 41 -12.19 20.40 -1.32
N LEU A 42 -13.40 20.92 -1.52
CA LEU A 42 -13.83 21.61 -2.73
C LEU A 42 -13.77 23.12 -2.47
N GLY A 43 -13.08 23.86 -3.33
CA GLY A 43 -12.86 25.29 -3.13
C GLY A 43 -12.54 26.06 -4.40
N SER A 44 -12.39 27.37 -4.23
CA SER A 44 -11.99 28.29 -5.30
C SER A 44 -10.65 28.94 -4.96
N VAL A 45 -9.75 29.01 -5.95
CA VAL A 45 -8.42 29.58 -5.80
C VAL A 45 -8.51 31.09 -5.66
N LEU A 46 -8.02 31.62 -4.53
CA LEU A 46 -7.95 33.06 -4.26
C LEU A 46 -6.65 33.66 -4.77
N GLU A 47 -5.54 32.96 -4.56
CA GLU A 47 -4.20 33.40 -4.91
C GLU A 47 -3.30 32.19 -5.19
N VAL A 48 -2.32 32.39 -6.08
CA VAL A 48 -1.30 31.39 -6.43
C VAL A 48 0.05 32.04 -6.26
N ASN A 49 0.82 31.56 -5.29
CA ASN A 49 2.17 32.01 -4.96
C ASN A 49 3.19 30.93 -5.34
N GLU A 50 4.48 31.25 -5.25
CA GLU A 50 5.54 30.26 -5.48
C GLU A 50 5.48 29.16 -4.40
N GLY A 51 4.99 27.98 -4.77
CA GLY A 51 4.94 26.80 -3.91
C GLY A 51 3.75 26.74 -2.93
N GLU A 52 2.82 27.69 -2.98
CA GLU A 52 1.64 27.74 -2.13
C GLU A 52 0.42 28.28 -2.89
N ILE A 53 -0.76 27.78 -2.55
CA ILE A 53 -2.04 28.28 -3.06
C ILE A 53 -2.97 28.66 -1.91
N GLU A 54 -3.66 29.79 -2.02
CA GLU A 54 -4.73 30.14 -1.08
C GLU A 54 -6.08 29.75 -1.68
N VAL A 55 -6.88 29.01 -0.92
CA VAL A 55 -8.17 28.48 -1.38
C VAL A 55 -9.28 28.87 -0.42
N GLU A 56 -10.36 29.40 -0.97
CA GLU A 56 -11.64 29.56 -0.28
C GLU A 56 -12.39 28.22 -0.27
N VAL A 57 -12.60 27.69 0.93
CA VAL A 57 -13.28 26.40 1.14
C VAL A 57 -14.79 26.59 0.95
N LYS A 58 -15.34 25.94 -0.08
CA LYS A 58 -16.78 25.91 -0.35
C LYS A 58 -17.46 24.72 0.31
N LYS A 59 -16.81 23.56 0.26
CA LYS A 59 -17.30 22.33 0.89
C LYS A 59 -16.16 21.43 1.33
N ILE A 60 -16.39 20.71 2.43
CA ILE A 60 -15.52 19.62 2.87
C ILE A 60 -16.26 18.33 2.51
N LEU A 61 -15.69 17.58 1.56
CA LEU A 61 -16.27 16.33 1.05
C LEU A 61 -16.03 15.17 2.02
N SER A 62 -14.88 15.18 2.69
CA SER A 62 -14.56 14.23 3.77
C SER A 62 -13.48 14.75 4.71
N GLY A 63 -13.38 14.10 5.87
CA GLY A 63 -12.38 14.44 6.89
C GLY A 63 -12.87 15.48 7.89
N ARG A 64 -11.93 16.29 8.39
CA ARG A 64 -12.13 17.23 9.50
C ARG A 64 -12.50 18.61 9.00
N LYS A 65 -13.15 19.39 9.88
CA LYS A 65 -13.43 20.81 9.63
C LYS A 65 -12.13 21.59 9.41
N THR A 66 -12.13 22.45 8.40
CA THR A 66 -11.06 23.39 8.08
C THR A 66 -11.57 24.83 8.21
N PRO A 67 -10.67 25.82 8.33
CA PRO A 67 -11.05 27.22 8.18
C PRO A 67 -11.67 27.49 6.79
N SER A 68 -12.43 28.58 6.66
CA SER A 68 -13.04 28.98 5.39
C SER A 68 -12.03 29.41 4.33
N ARG A 69 -10.81 29.76 4.74
CA ARG A 69 -9.67 30.04 3.87
C ARG A 69 -8.47 29.25 4.33
N VAL A 70 -7.82 28.58 3.39
CA VAL A 70 -6.69 27.70 3.67
C VAL A 70 -5.56 28.00 2.69
N ALA A 71 -4.39 28.31 3.23
CA ALA A 71 -3.15 28.29 2.49
C ALA A 71 -2.63 26.84 2.45
N VAL A 72 -2.38 26.31 1.25
CA VAL A 72 -1.95 24.94 1.01
C VAL A 72 -0.58 24.97 0.35
N GLU A 73 0.42 24.45 1.05
CA GLU A 73 1.76 24.26 0.51
C GLU A 73 1.74 23.12 -0.53
N LEU A 74 2.21 23.43 -1.74
CA LEU A 74 2.34 22.46 -2.83
C LEU A 74 3.57 21.57 -2.64
N GLY A 75 4.63 22.09 -2.01
CA GLY A 75 5.91 21.40 -1.87
C GLY A 75 6.48 20.98 -3.23
N ASN A 76 6.80 19.70 -3.38
CA ASN A 76 7.25 19.11 -4.65
C ASN A 76 6.11 18.46 -5.46
N TYR A 77 4.85 18.76 -5.14
CA TYR A 77 3.73 18.15 -5.84
C TYR A 77 3.71 18.65 -7.30
N PRO A 78 3.80 17.75 -8.30
CA PRO A 78 3.81 18.15 -9.70
C PRO A 78 2.39 18.54 -10.13
N LEU A 79 2.15 19.83 -10.34
CA LEU A 79 0.92 20.27 -10.99
C LEU A 79 1.02 19.93 -12.49
N THR A 80 0.05 19.16 -12.99
CA THR A 80 -0.05 18.84 -14.42
C THR A 80 -0.79 19.89 -15.24
N PHE A 81 -1.32 20.91 -14.56
CA PHE A 81 -2.04 22.01 -15.16
C PHE A 81 -1.67 23.36 -14.55
N ASP A 82 -1.93 24.42 -15.31
CA ASP A 82 -1.68 25.80 -14.91
C ASP A 82 -2.84 26.30 -14.02
N LEU A 83 -2.55 26.54 -12.73
CA LEU A 83 -3.52 26.92 -11.71
C LEU A 83 -3.59 28.45 -11.61
N LYS A 84 -4.80 29.01 -11.65
CA LYS A 84 -5.02 30.46 -11.64
C LYS A 84 -6.04 30.88 -10.61
N ARG A 85 -5.94 32.13 -10.18
CA ARG A 85 -6.99 32.78 -9.39
C ARG A 85 -8.34 32.65 -10.10
N GLY A 86 -9.35 32.22 -9.35
CA GLY A 86 -10.70 31.98 -9.84
C GLY A 86 -10.95 30.54 -10.31
N ASP A 87 -9.92 29.71 -10.47
CA ASP A 87 -10.12 28.29 -10.76
C ASP A 87 -10.82 27.58 -9.59
N HIS A 88 -11.59 26.55 -9.91
CA HIS A 88 -12.20 25.66 -8.93
C HIS A 88 -11.37 24.39 -8.81
N VAL A 89 -11.19 23.92 -7.58
CA VAL A 89 -10.28 22.81 -7.27
C VAL A 89 -10.85 21.87 -6.22
N ILE A 90 -10.45 20.61 -6.33
CA ILE A 90 -10.55 19.63 -5.25
C ILE A 90 -9.16 19.30 -4.76
N ILE A 91 -8.95 19.40 -3.45
CA ILE A 91 -7.63 19.23 -2.83
C ILE A 91 -7.73 18.24 -1.68
N SER A 92 -6.91 17.20 -1.74
CA SER A 92 -6.64 16.34 -0.60
C SER A 92 -5.52 16.93 0.24
N VAL A 93 -5.85 17.42 1.44
CA VAL A 93 -4.87 18.06 2.34
C VAL A 93 -4.57 17.19 3.56
N ASP A 94 -3.31 17.18 3.97
CA ASP A 94 -2.93 16.82 5.34
C ASP A 94 -2.67 18.09 6.17
N ARG A 95 -2.55 17.92 7.50
CA ARG A 95 -2.27 19.03 8.41
C ARG A 95 -1.22 18.65 9.45
N PHE A 96 -0.10 19.37 9.44
CA PHE A 96 0.96 19.26 10.45
C PHE A 96 1.28 20.66 11.00
N ASN A 97 1.36 20.81 12.32
CA ASN A 97 1.70 22.09 12.99
C ASN A 97 0.93 23.32 12.46
N LYS A 98 -0.37 23.14 12.14
CA LYS A 98 -1.28 24.14 11.55
C LYS A 98 -1.09 24.45 10.06
N GLN A 99 -0.02 23.99 9.43
CA GLN A 99 0.19 24.09 7.98
C GLN A 99 -0.59 22.99 7.26
N PHE A 100 -1.12 23.32 6.08
CA PHE A 100 -1.78 22.36 5.20
C PHE A 100 -0.88 22.06 4.01
N THR A 101 -0.75 20.78 3.68
CA THR A 101 0.05 20.31 2.54
C THR A 101 -0.78 19.39 1.67
N VAL A 102 -0.48 19.33 0.38
CA VAL A 102 -1.09 18.34 -0.52
C VAL A 102 -0.70 16.93 -0.10
N LYS A 103 -1.69 16.02 -0.02
CA LYS A 103 -1.47 14.63 0.37
C LYS A 103 -1.65 13.65 -0.79
N TRP A 104 -2.88 13.53 -1.29
CA TRP A 104 -3.23 12.56 -2.33
C TRP A 104 -3.55 13.18 -3.69
N GLY A 105 -3.67 14.51 -3.76
CA GLY A 105 -3.67 15.23 -5.03
C GLY A 105 -4.48 16.51 -5.06
N ILE A 106 -4.35 17.21 -6.19
CA ILE A 106 -5.12 18.40 -6.57
C ILE A 106 -5.76 18.13 -7.93
N PHE A 107 -7.05 18.44 -8.06
CA PHE A 107 -7.83 18.23 -9.28
C PHE A 107 -8.52 19.53 -9.68
N LYS A 108 -8.39 19.93 -10.95
CA LYS A 108 -9.13 21.07 -11.50
C LYS A 108 -10.57 20.65 -11.81
N VAL A 109 -11.54 21.46 -11.40
CA VAL A 109 -12.96 21.17 -11.62
C VAL A 109 -13.69 22.33 -12.28
N SER A 110 -14.84 22.05 -12.87
CA SER A 110 -15.61 23.02 -13.66
C SER A 110 -16.38 24.06 -12.84
N SER A 111 -16.75 23.74 -11.60
CA SER A 111 -17.52 24.63 -10.71
C SER A 111 -17.38 24.24 -9.24
N ASP A 112 -17.96 25.03 -8.34
CA ASP A 112 -18.09 24.73 -6.92
C ASP A 112 -19.40 24.01 -6.53
N ASP A 113 -20.29 23.75 -7.51
CA ASP A 113 -21.46 22.90 -7.31
C ASP A 113 -21.02 21.43 -7.34
N TYR A 114 -20.79 20.87 -6.16
CA TYR A 114 -20.36 19.48 -6.01
C TYR A 114 -21.27 18.48 -6.72
N SER A 115 -22.57 18.76 -6.90
CA SER A 115 -23.51 17.80 -7.45
C SER A 115 -23.41 17.65 -8.98
N THR A 116 -22.90 18.68 -9.67
CA THR A 116 -22.84 18.74 -11.13
C THR A 116 -21.46 19.08 -11.68
N LEU A 117 -20.46 19.36 -10.83
CA LEU A 117 -19.11 19.65 -11.30
C LEU A 117 -18.55 18.48 -12.10
N GLU A 118 -17.59 18.79 -12.96
CA GLU A 118 -16.79 17.83 -13.71
C GLU A 118 -15.31 18.07 -13.39
N ILE A 119 -14.55 16.99 -13.21
CA ILE A 119 -13.09 17.05 -13.10
C ILE A 119 -12.53 17.22 -14.50
N ILE A 120 -11.89 18.37 -14.74
CA ILE A 120 -11.36 18.79 -16.04
C ILE A 120 -9.96 18.22 -16.26
N ASP A 121 -9.16 18.16 -15.19
CA ASP A 121 -7.76 17.75 -15.27
C ASP A 121 -7.37 16.87 -14.07
N SER A 122 -6.76 15.72 -14.38
CA SER A 122 -6.39 14.68 -13.42
C SER A 122 -5.45 13.65 -14.04
N ASP A 123 -4.47 13.21 -13.25
CA ASP A 123 -3.56 12.11 -13.61
C ASP A 123 -4.13 10.72 -13.27
N LEU A 124 -5.37 10.64 -12.77
CA LEU A 124 -6.00 9.37 -12.42
C LEU A 124 -6.36 8.56 -13.67
N TYR A 125 -6.33 7.24 -13.53
CA TYR A 125 -6.89 6.35 -14.55
C TYR A 125 -8.36 6.70 -14.79
N PRO A 126 -8.89 6.67 -16.04
CA PRO A 126 -10.27 7.09 -16.34
C PRO A 126 -11.36 6.41 -15.48
N GLY A 127 -11.15 5.15 -15.10
CA GLY A 127 -12.04 4.44 -14.19
C GLY A 127 -12.05 5.00 -12.76
N ASP A 128 -10.88 5.42 -12.27
CA ASP A 128 -10.73 6.02 -10.93
C ASP A 128 -11.21 7.47 -10.93
N LEU A 129 -10.97 8.19 -12.03
CA LEU A 129 -11.51 9.52 -12.26
C LEU A 129 -13.04 9.50 -12.20
N ALA A 130 -13.68 8.55 -12.88
CA ALA A 130 -15.13 8.38 -12.85
C ALA A 130 -15.66 8.03 -11.45
N ALA A 131 -14.94 7.19 -10.70
CA ALA A 131 -15.27 6.87 -9.32
C ALA A 131 -15.13 8.09 -8.39
N LEU A 132 -14.02 8.82 -8.48
CA LEU A 132 -13.80 10.03 -7.69
C LEU A 132 -14.88 11.07 -8.01
N GLN A 133 -15.18 11.30 -9.29
CA GLN A 133 -16.27 12.16 -9.73
C GLN A 133 -17.61 11.76 -9.11
N HIS A 134 -17.94 10.46 -9.13
CA HIS A 134 -19.19 9.95 -8.54
C HIS A 134 -19.25 10.16 -7.03
N TYR A 135 -18.14 9.89 -6.33
CA TYR A 135 -17.99 10.16 -4.90
C TYR A 135 -18.21 11.64 -4.57
N ILE A 136 -17.64 12.54 -5.37
CA ILE A 136 -17.83 13.99 -5.18
C ILE A 136 -19.28 14.37 -5.40
N ASN A 137 -19.90 13.90 -6.48
CA ASN A 137 -21.27 14.27 -6.86
C ASN A 137 -22.33 13.71 -5.91
N SER A 138 -22.04 12.61 -5.22
CA SER A 138 -22.86 12.11 -4.10
C SER A 138 -22.64 12.88 -2.79
N GLY A 139 -21.73 13.86 -2.77
CA GLY A 139 -21.36 14.62 -1.57
C GLY A 139 -20.48 13.85 -0.60
N GLY A 140 -19.79 12.81 -1.07
CA GLY A 140 -18.90 11.96 -0.27
C GLY A 140 -19.55 10.71 0.31
N ASN A 141 -20.78 10.37 -0.11
CA ASN A 141 -21.53 9.24 0.44
C ASN A 141 -21.19 7.91 -0.23
N ASP A 142 -20.97 7.91 -1.54
CA ASP A 142 -20.78 6.68 -2.32
C ASP A 142 -19.29 6.37 -2.49
N ASN A 143 -18.76 5.43 -1.69
CA ASN A 143 -17.31 5.16 -1.61
C ASN A 143 -16.87 3.70 -1.82
N ASP A 144 -17.79 2.75 -2.06
CA ASP A 144 -17.44 1.34 -2.33
C ASP A 144 -17.31 1.08 -3.84
N PHE A 145 -16.14 1.39 -4.39
CA PHE A 145 -15.84 1.19 -5.80
C PHE A 145 -15.10 -0.12 -6.07
N VAL A 146 -15.47 -0.77 -7.17
CA VAL A 146 -14.88 -2.05 -7.60
C VAL A 146 -14.49 -1.97 -9.06
N SER A 147 -13.24 -2.35 -9.37
CA SER A 147 -12.76 -2.47 -10.74
C SER A 147 -12.74 -3.93 -11.18
N ILE A 148 -13.50 -4.25 -12.23
CA ILE A 148 -13.61 -5.61 -12.80
C ILE A 148 -13.39 -5.53 -14.31
N ASN A 149 -12.37 -6.21 -14.82
CA ASN A 149 -12.06 -6.29 -16.26
C ASN A 149 -11.98 -4.91 -16.97
N GLY A 150 -11.33 -3.93 -16.34
CA GLY A 150 -11.17 -2.58 -16.89
C GLY A 150 -12.44 -1.71 -16.85
N ARG A 151 -13.46 -2.13 -16.10
CA ARG A 151 -14.68 -1.37 -15.84
C ARG A 151 -14.77 -1.04 -14.36
N THR A 152 -15.30 0.13 -14.03
CA THR A 152 -15.49 0.56 -12.65
C THR A 152 -16.97 0.54 -12.31
N TYR A 153 -17.28 0.02 -11.13
CA TYR A 153 -18.62 -0.13 -10.59
C TYR A 153 -18.71 0.52 -9.21
N LEU A 154 -19.86 1.12 -8.90
CA LEU A 154 -20.29 1.38 -7.53
C LEU A 154 -20.96 0.11 -7.00
N ARG A 155 -20.55 -0.36 -5.81
CA ARG A 155 -21.29 -1.38 -5.07
C ARG A 155 -22.32 -0.69 -4.18
N ASN A 156 -23.59 -0.97 -4.44
CA ASN A 156 -24.70 -0.50 -3.63
C ASN A 156 -24.75 -1.23 -2.27
N PRO A 157 -25.46 -0.68 -1.27
CA PRO A 157 -25.62 -1.33 0.04
C PRO A 157 -26.25 -2.73 -0.01
N ASP A 158 -27.05 -3.03 -1.04
CA ASP A 158 -27.66 -4.34 -1.28
C ASP A 158 -26.70 -5.35 -1.96
N GLY A 159 -25.47 -4.91 -2.28
CA GLY A 159 -24.44 -5.70 -2.94
C GLY A 159 -24.52 -5.69 -4.48
N THR A 160 -25.51 -5.02 -5.07
CA THR A 160 -25.61 -4.87 -6.53
C THR A 160 -24.50 -3.95 -7.05
N LEU A 161 -24.15 -4.11 -8.33
CA LEU A 161 -23.09 -3.34 -8.98
C LEU A 161 -23.67 -2.43 -10.07
N ALA A 162 -23.52 -1.12 -9.89
CA ALA A 162 -23.87 -0.12 -10.89
C ALA A 162 -22.61 0.30 -11.66
N GLN A 163 -22.57 0.07 -12.98
CA GLN A 163 -21.42 0.45 -13.79
C GLN A 163 -21.34 1.98 -13.91
N ILE A 164 -20.19 2.55 -13.56
CA ILE A 164 -19.90 3.98 -13.70
C ILE A 164 -18.88 4.26 -14.80
N TYR A 165 -18.04 3.28 -15.15
CA TYR A 165 -17.07 3.41 -16.24
C TYR A 165 -16.88 2.09 -17.02
N PRO A 166 -16.79 2.12 -18.37
CA PRO A 166 -17.08 3.27 -19.23
C PRO A 166 -18.56 3.65 -19.12
N PRO A 167 -18.93 4.91 -19.42
CA PRO A 167 -20.33 5.32 -19.41
C PRO A 167 -21.12 4.40 -20.35
N THR A 168 -22.16 3.77 -19.84
CA THR A 168 -23.11 3.04 -20.67
C THR A 168 -23.79 4.06 -21.55
N GLY A 169 -23.44 4.09 -22.84
CA GLY A 169 -23.89 5.14 -23.76
C GLY A 169 -25.40 5.34 -23.68
N ARG A 170 -25.83 6.61 -23.62
CA ARG A 170 -27.20 7.04 -23.95
C ARG A 170 -27.52 6.55 -25.36
N GLY A 171 -28.00 5.31 -25.52
CA GLY A 171 -28.22 4.73 -26.85
C GLY A 171 -28.20 3.21 -26.95
N MET A 172 -27.79 2.46 -25.92
CA MET A 172 -28.12 1.02 -25.88
C MET A 172 -29.46 0.86 -25.15
N GLY A 173 -30.53 0.95 -25.94
CA GLY A 173 -31.90 0.86 -25.47
C GLY A 173 -32.13 -0.38 -24.60
N ASN A 174 -33.02 -0.20 -23.62
CA ASN A 174 -33.76 -1.20 -22.85
C ASN A 174 -33.51 -2.67 -23.24
N SER A 175 -32.29 -3.14 -22.96
CA SER A 175 -32.03 -4.56 -22.86
C SER A 175 -32.38 -4.89 -21.42
N LYS A 176 -33.60 -5.40 -21.22
CA LYS A 176 -34.01 -6.16 -20.03
C LYS A 176 -33.20 -7.47 -19.87
N ASP A 177 -32.04 -7.57 -20.52
CA ASP A 177 -31.18 -8.73 -20.64
C ASP A 177 -29.79 -8.47 -20.04
N GLN A 178 -29.59 -7.34 -19.35
CA GLN A 178 -28.62 -7.31 -18.24
C GLN A 178 -29.24 -8.10 -17.08
N THR A 179 -29.28 -9.42 -17.27
CA THR A 179 -29.43 -10.37 -16.19
C THR A 179 -28.48 -9.90 -15.10
N GLU A 180 -29.04 -9.50 -13.96
CA GLU A 180 -28.34 -9.46 -12.69
C GLU A 180 -27.67 -10.81 -12.54
N LYS A 181 -26.45 -10.92 -13.08
CA LYS A 181 -25.60 -12.03 -12.74
C LYS A 181 -25.22 -11.69 -11.31
N LYS A 182 -26.03 -12.16 -10.37
CA LYS A 182 -25.62 -12.49 -9.01
C LYS A 182 -24.42 -13.42 -9.21
N LEU A 183 -23.27 -12.79 -9.45
CA LEU A 183 -22.00 -13.46 -9.46
C LEU A 183 -21.96 -14.04 -8.06
N GLU A 184 -22.15 -15.35 -7.97
CA GLU A 184 -21.47 -16.09 -6.92
C GLU A 184 -20.05 -16.28 -7.45
N PRO A 185 -19.12 -15.35 -7.20
CA PRO A 185 -17.74 -15.71 -7.39
C PRO A 185 -17.45 -16.71 -6.28
N MET A 186 -16.74 -17.79 -6.60
CA MET A 186 -15.73 -18.24 -5.64
C MET A 186 -14.88 -17.00 -5.38
N GLY A 187 -15.04 -16.39 -4.20
CA GLY A 187 -14.74 -14.99 -3.94
C GLY A 187 -13.30 -14.70 -4.30
N TYR A 188 -12.98 -13.46 -4.67
CA TYR A 188 -11.59 -13.04 -4.81
C TYR A 188 -10.76 -13.42 -3.56
N LYS A 189 -11.42 -13.40 -2.38
CA LYS A 189 -10.92 -13.95 -1.12
C LYS A 189 -10.59 -15.44 -1.16
N ASP A 190 -11.39 -16.28 -1.79
CA ASP A 190 -11.20 -17.73 -1.87
C ASP A 190 -10.05 -18.10 -2.81
N LYS A 191 -9.92 -17.39 -3.94
CA LYS A 191 -8.77 -17.56 -4.86
C LYS A 191 -7.47 -17.10 -4.22
N MET A 192 -7.51 -15.98 -3.50
CA MET A 192 -6.37 -15.47 -2.74
C MET A 192 -6.01 -16.42 -1.59
N PHE A 193 -7.01 -16.99 -0.91
CA PHE A 193 -6.82 -17.99 0.14
C PHE A 193 -6.18 -19.27 -0.39
N LEU A 194 -6.63 -19.79 -1.54
CA LEU A 194 -6.02 -20.93 -2.23
C LEU A 194 -4.57 -20.67 -2.65
N ALA A 195 -4.28 -19.49 -3.22
CA ALA A 195 -2.92 -19.11 -3.61
C ALA A 195 -2.00 -18.97 -2.39
N SER A 196 -2.48 -18.36 -1.29
CA SER A 196 -1.75 -18.28 -0.03
C SER A 196 -1.48 -19.66 0.58
N TRP A 197 -2.46 -20.57 0.53
CA TRP A 197 -2.30 -21.95 1.00
C TRP A 197 -1.27 -22.73 0.20
N LEU A 198 -1.29 -22.60 -1.14
CA LEU A 198 -0.32 -23.28 -2.00
C LEU A 198 1.11 -22.80 -1.72
N ASN A 199 1.30 -21.49 -1.55
CA ASN A 199 2.58 -20.91 -1.17
C ASN A 199 3.03 -21.43 0.21
N PHE A 200 2.13 -21.53 1.19
CA PHE A 200 2.46 -22.07 2.51
C PHE A 200 2.96 -23.52 2.44
N ILE A 201 2.33 -24.36 1.62
CA ILE A 201 2.76 -25.75 1.40
C ILE A 201 4.16 -25.80 0.77
N ILE A 202 4.40 -24.99 -0.27
CA ILE A 202 5.70 -24.94 -0.96
C ILE A 202 6.81 -24.47 -0.01
N TYR A 203 6.58 -23.39 0.75
CA TYR A 203 7.56 -22.91 1.73
C TYR A 203 7.80 -23.91 2.86
N GLY A 204 6.75 -24.57 3.34
CA GLY A 204 6.86 -25.65 4.32
C GLY A 204 7.74 -26.80 3.81
N ALA A 205 7.55 -27.21 2.56
CA ALA A 205 8.37 -28.26 1.94
C ALA A 205 9.85 -27.85 1.80
N ILE A 206 10.13 -26.61 1.38
CA ILE A 206 11.49 -26.07 1.28
C ILE A 206 12.18 -26.05 2.66
N ILE A 207 11.48 -25.59 3.70
CA ILE A 207 12.01 -25.56 5.07
C ILE A 207 12.35 -26.98 5.56
N VAL A 208 11.45 -27.95 5.35
CA VAL A 208 11.67 -29.35 5.74
C VAL A 208 12.86 -29.94 4.98
N PHE A 209 12.99 -29.65 3.68
CA PHE A 209 14.12 -30.09 2.86
C PHE A 209 15.45 -29.52 3.40
N VAL A 210 15.51 -28.20 3.65
CA VAL A 210 16.70 -27.54 4.20
C VAL A 210 17.08 -28.12 5.57
N ILE A 211 16.11 -28.36 6.44
CA ILE A 211 16.35 -28.98 7.76
C ILE A 211 16.91 -30.40 7.61
N LYS A 212 16.36 -31.21 6.71
CA LYS A 212 16.86 -32.57 6.46
C LYS A 212 18.28 -32.55 5.89
N SER A 213 18.55 -31.74 4.87
CA SER A 213 19.89 -31.56 4.32
C SER A 213 20.88 -31.09 5.38
N PHE A 214 20.44 -30.20 6.27
CA PHE A 214 21.25 -29.73 7.38
C PHE A 214 21.54 -30.83 8.42
N GLN A 215 20.54 -31.63 8.78
CA GLN A 215 20.74 -32.78 9.68
C GLN A 215 21.75 -33.78 9.12
N GLU A 216 21.73 -34.00 7.80
CA GLU A 216 22.67 -34.90 7.13
C GLU A 216 24.10 -34.33 7.12
N ILE A 217 24.26 -33.04 6.83
CA ILE A 217 25.56 -32.35 6.90
C ILE A 217 26.11 -32.32 8.34
N LEU A 218 25.25 -32.15 9.34
CA LEU A 218 25.65 -32.20 10.75
C LEU A 218 26.10 -33.61 11.18
N ARG A 219 25.60 -34.65 10.51
CA ARG A 219 25.94 -36.05 10.79
C ARG A 219 27.36 -36.38 10.31
N THR A 220 27.84 -35.71 9.26
CA THR A 220 29.24 -35.80 8.83
C THR A 220 30.15 -35.00 9.79
N LYS A 221 30.96 -35.71 10.58
CA LYS A 221 31.74 -35.20 11.74
C LYS A 221 32.83 -34.16 11.43
N SER A 222 33.06 -33.77 10.18
CA SER A 222 34.32 -33.11 9.78
C SER A 222 34.28 -31.60 9.55
N VAL A 223 33.21 -30.87 9.91
CA VAL A 223 33.12 -29.46 9.49
C VAL A 223 32.67 -28.52 10.62
N VAL A 224 33.65 -28.06 11.41
CA VAL A 224 33.46 -27.07 12.48
C VAL A 224 33.32 -25.65 11.93
N LEU A 225 33.82 -25.37 10.71
CA LEU A 225 33.85 -24.02 10.12
C LEU A 225 32.66 -23.66 9.21
N VAL A 226 31.90 -24.63 8.68
CA VAL A 226 30.85 -24.35 7.66
C VAL A 226 29.49 -24.01 8.27
N LYS A 227 29.27 -24.36 9.54
CA LYS A 227 27.98 -24.15 10.22
C LYS A 227 27.56 -22.66 10.29
N PRO A 228 28.40 -21.72 10.75
CA PRO A 228 28.02 -20.31 10.86
C PRO A 228 27.80 -19.63 9.51
N LEU A 229 28.65 -19.89 8.52
CA LEU A 229 28.50 -19.39 7.14
C LEU A 229 27.19 -19.85 6.50
N LEU A 230 26.77 -21.08 6.78
CA LEU A 230 25.51 -21.62 6.28
C LEU A 230 24.28 -21.01 6.99
N TYR A 231 24.38 -20.71 8.30
CA TYR A 231 23.33 -19.98 9.02
C TYR A 231 23.17 -18.56 8.48
N ALA A 232 24.27 -17.86 8.22
CA ALA A 232 24.24 -16.53 7.62
C ALA A 232 23.58 -16.55 6.23
N LEU A 233 23.86 -17.58 5.42
CA LEU A 233 23.24 -17.77 4.11
C LEU A 233 21.73 -18.03 4.21
N VAL A 234 21.28 -18.89 5.13
CA VAL A 234 19.84 -19.17 5.33
C VAL A 234 19.10 -17.92 5.80
N ILE A 235 19.70 -17.14 6.71
CA ILE A 235 19.13 -15.86 7.16
C ILE A 235 19.06 -14.86 6.00
N ALA A 236 20.11 -14.76 5.18
CA ALA A 236 20.12 -13.88 4.02
C ALA A 236 19.04 -14.26 3.00
N VAL A 237 18.82 -15.55 2.73
CA VAL A 237 17.76 -16.03 1.82
C VAL A 237 16.37 -15.73 2.38
N LEU A 238 16.13 -15.98 3.67
CA LEU A 238 14.85 -15.70 4.32
C LEU A 238 14.52 -14.20 4.29
N LEU A 239 15.51 -13.34 4.56
CA LEU A 239 15.35 -11.89 4.47
C LEU A 239 15.11 -11.45 3.01
N SER A 240 15.81 -12.02 2.04
CA SER A 240 15.61 -11.70 0.62
C SER A 240 14.20 -12.03 0.13
N VAL A 241 13.66 -13.18 0.54
CA VAL A 241 12.28 -13.58 0.22
C VAL A 241 11.27 -12.63 0.87
N GLN A 242 11.50 -12.22 2.13
CA GLN A 242 10.65 -11.24 2.81
C GLN A 242 10.67 -9.87 2.12
N GLY A 243 11.84 -9.43 1.63
CA GLY A 243 11.98 -8.21 0.85
C GLY A 243 11.23 -8.27 -0.48
N MET A 244 11.28 -9.39 -1.21
CA MET A 244 10.51 -9.58 -2.45
C MET A 244 9.00 -9.54 -2.23
N ILE A 245 8.50 -10.16 -1.16
CA ILE A 245 7.08 -10.14 -0.79
C ILE A 245 6.63 -8.71 -0.49
N LEU A 246 7.43 -7.93 0.23
CA LEU A 246 7.13 -6.52 0.53
C LEU A 246 7.21 -5.62 -0.72
N ASN A 247 8.09 -5.94 -1.67
CA ASN A 247 8.29 -5.15 -2.89
C ASN A 247 7.17 -5.34 -3.92
N GLY A 248 6.59 -6.54 -4.01
CA GLY A 248 5.41 -6.80 -4.83
C GLY A 248 4.15 -6.04 -4.35
N ILE A 249 4.19 -5.45 -3.16
CA ILE A 249 3.05 -4.79 -2.52
C ILE A 249 3.11 -3.26 -2.63
N ASN A 250 4.30 -2.63 -2.70
CA ASN A 250 4.40 -1.17 -2.48
C ASN A 250 4.96 -0.31 -3.62
N GLY A 251 5.55 -0.85 -4.70
CA GLY A 251 6.03 -0.06 -5.85
C GLY A 251 7.13 0.99 -5.59
N ASP A 252 7.41 1.30 -4.32
CA ASP A 252 8.32 2.35 -3.88
C ASP A 252 9.71 1.78 -3.56
N LYS A 253 10.69 2.19 -4.37
CA LYS A 253 12.08 1.73 -4.31
C LYS A 253 12.81 2.18 -3.04
N THR A 254 12.28 3.13 -2.29
CA THR A 254 12.92 3.67 -1.08
C THR A 254 12.94 2.66 0.07
N ILE A 255 11.94 1.79 0.13
CA ILE A 255 11.85 0.69 1.12
C ILE A 255 12.95 -0.36 0.86
N ILE A 256 13.37 -0.54 -0.41
CA ILE A 256 14.40 -1.50 -0.81
C ILE A 256 15.75 -1.13 -0.20
N TYR A 257 16.16 0.14 -0.26
CA TYR A 257 17.45 0.58 0.28
C TYR A 257 17.50 0.47 1.82
N ALA A 258 16.44 0.87 2.51
CA ALA A 258 16.34 0.74 3.96
C ALA A 258 16.37 -0.74 4.41
N PHE A 259 15.80 -1.63 3.60
CA PHE A 259 15.81 -3.07 3.85
C PHE A 259 17.21 -3.69 3.64
N TRP A 260 17.85 -3.43 2.51
CA TRP A 260 19.20 -3.92 2.23
C TRP A 260 20.24 -3.37 3.21
N LEU A 261 20.07 -2.14 3.68
CA LEU A 261 20.91 -1.56 4.73
C LEU A 261 20.79 -2.35 6.04
N LYS A 262 19.57 -2.70 6.48
CA LYS A 262 19.34 -3.49 7.70
C LYS A 262 19.88 -4.92 7.57
N ALA A 263 19.69 -5.55 6.41
CA ALA A 263 20.23 -6.88 6.13
C ALA A 263 21.77 -6.87 6.11
N GLY A 264 22.38 -5.84 5.49
CA GLY A 264 23.83 -5.64 5.48
C GLY A 264 24.42 -5.42 6.88
N VAL A 265 23.76 -4.61 7.72
CA VAL A 265 24.16 -4.40 9.12
C VAL A 265 24.07 -5.69 9.94
N ALA A 266 23.02 -6.49 9.76
CA ALA A 266 22.88 -7.77 10.44
C ALA A 266 23.98 -8.77 10.06
N LEU A 267 24.34 -8.84 8.76
CA LEU A 267 25.47 -9.64 8.28
C LEU A 267 26.80 -9.16 8.86
N LEU A 268 27.03 -7.84 8.89
CA LEU A 268 28.25 -7.26 9.46
C LEU A 268 28.40 -7.58 10.95
N ILE A 269 27.31 -7.47 11.74
CA ILE A 269 27.29 -7.82 13.16
C ILE A 269 27.60 -9.30 13.37
N GLY A 270 27.00 -10.19 12.56
CA GLY A 270 27.28 -11.63 12.60
C GLY A 270 28.77 -11.92 12.36
N LEU A 271 29.37 -11.26 11.37
CA LEU A 271 30.77 -11.41 11.00
C LEU A 271 31.73 -10.89 12.09
N ILE A 272 31.39 -9.77 12.73
CA ILE A 272 32.16 -9.20 13.86
C ILE A 272 32.14 -10.14 15.07
N LEU A 273 30.97 -10.69 15.42
CA LEU A 273 30.84 -11.63 16.54
C LEU A 273 31.64 -12.92 16.29
N GLU A 274 31.65 -13.40 15.04
CA GLU A 274 32.41 -14.58 14.66
C GLU A 274 33.92 -14.34 14.73
N LEU A 275 34.40 -13.21 14.20
CA LEU A 275 35.81 -12.81 14.32
C LEU A 275 36.24 -12.65 15.78
N SER A 276 35.38 -12.08 16.62
CA SER A 276 35.62 -11.95 18.07
C SER A 276 35.81 -13.31 18.75
N LEU A 277 34.99 -14.31 18.41
CA LEU A 277 35.13 -15.67 18.95
C LEU A 277 36.41 -16.37 18.46
N ILE A 278 36.81 -16.16 17.21
CA ILE A 278 38.07 -16.70 16.66
C ILE A 278 39.27 -16.09 17.38
N VAL A 279 39.29 -14.77 17.55
CA VAL A 279 40.35 -14.05 18.29
C VAL A 279 40.40 -14.54 19.73
N LYS A 280 39.25 -14.65 20.41
CA LYS A 280 39.19 -15.14 21.79
C LYS A 280 39.82 -16.53 21.91
N LYS A 281 39.44 -17.46 21.03
CA LYS A 281 39.94 -18.83 21.02
C LYS A 281 41.44 -18.93 20.72
N LYS A 282 41.95 -18.08 19.83
CA LYS A 282 43.35 -18.12 19.39
C LYS A 282 44.31 -17.49 20.42
N PHE A 283 43.86 -16.46 21.13
CA PHE A 283 44.74 -15.68 22.01
C PHE A 283 44.54 -15.96 23.50
N PHE A 284 43.38 -16.44 23.93
CA PHE A 284 43.07 -16.61 25.36
C PHE A 284 42.93 -18.08 25.79
N GLY A 285 43.16 -19.03 24.87
CA GLY A 285 43.01 -20.46 25.16
C GLY A 285 41.55 -20.89 25.35
N ASN A 286 41.30 -22.19 25.26
CA ASN A 286 40.00 -22.77 25.61
C ASN A 286 39.94 -22.96 27.14
N GLU A 287 39.49 -21.95 27.86
CA GLU A 287 38.84 -22.15 29.16
C GLU A 287 37.34 -22.38 28.98
#